data_AF-A0A1F2X9C9-F1
#
_entry.id   AF-A0A1F2X9C9-F1
#
_cell.length_a   1.000
_cell.length_b   1.000
_cell.length_c   1.000
_cell.angle_alpha   90.00
_cell.angle_beta   90.00
_cell.angle_gamma   90.00
#
_symmetry.space_group_name_H-M   'P 1'
#
loop_
_entity.id
_entity.type
_entity.pdbx_description
1 polymer ?
#
loop_
_entity_poly.entity_id
_entity_poly.type
_entity_poly.pdbx_seq_one_letter_code
_entity_poly.pdbx_strand_id
1 'polypeptide(L)'
;MLAENPSIVVGPMVTNPGTRDWTVIASLFATLDEMYGPRTICGMGRGDSALRYINDKPTTLATMSEAMRVIKDLVAGKTVSYNGKDLVIPWAEGWDLPMWGAGYGPKALTLVGEQCDGFILQLADPYLVEWTTKFVKDAARKAGRDPDAVKICVAAPAYVGDDLPHQRDQVRWFGGMVGNHVADLVARYGSDESMIPKALTEYIKAREGYDYSHHGQVGNPSTDFVPDEVVDRFCVLGPISEHMRRMEELRDLGVDQFAIYLMHDAQEATLDAYGAEVILALQ
;
A
#
# COMPACT_ATOMS: atom_id res chain seq x y z
N MET A 1 -5.78 12.60 14.62
CA MET A 1 -5.91 11.14 14.83
C MET A 1 -5.20 10.69 16.11
N LEU A 2 -3.87 10.69 16.19
CA LEU A 2 -3.15 10.21 17.39
C LEU A 2 -3.50 10.92 18.70
N ALA A 3 -3.69 12.25 18.67
CA ALA A 3 -4.08 13.04 19.85
C ALA A 3 -5.55 12.82 20.26
N GLU A 4 -6.43 12.52 19.31
CA GLU A 4 -7.88 12.39 19.50
C GLU A 4 -8.31 10.95 19.82
N ASN A 5 -7.43 9.97 19.58
CA ASN A 5 -7.73 8.57 19.75
C ASN A 5 -6.58 7.85 20.48
N PRO A 6 -6.84 7.24 21.65
CA PRO A 6 -5.79 6.70 22.51
C PRO A 6 -5.16 5.40 22.00
N SER A 7 -5.78 4.71 21.04
CA SER A 7 -5.37 3.35 20.64
C SER A 7 -5.15 3.17 19.15
N ILE A 8 -5.57 4.10 18.29
CA ILE A 8 -5.41 3.96 16.85
C ILE A 8 -3.93 3.98 16.47
N VAL A 9 -3.56 3.12 15.52
CA VAL A 9 -2.26 3.10 14.85
C VAL A 9 -2.37 3.91 13.56
N VAL A 10 -1.37 4.76 13.26
CA VAL A 10 -1.38 5.60 12.06
C VAL A 10 -0.09 5.44 11.25
N GLY A 11 -0.18 5.64 9.94
CA GLY A 11 1.00 5.58 9.08
C GLY A 11 0.71 6.08 7.67
N PRO A 12 1.73 6.46 6.90
CA PRO A 12 1.56 6.77 5.50
C PRO A 12 1.31 5.50 4.68
N MET A 13 0.48 5.62 3.64
CA MET A 13 0.11 4.54 2.73
C MET A 13 0.38 4.96 1.26
N VAL A 14 1.62 5.21 0.83
CA VAL A 14 2.94 5.07 1.48
C VAL A 14 3.76 6.35 1.34
N THR A 15 4.81 6.50 2.14
CA THR A 15 5.87 7.50 1.91
C THR A 15 6.95 6.96 0.96
N ASN A 16 8.03 7.72 0.75
CA ASN A 16 9.13 7.33 -0.12
C ASN A 16 10.47 7.98 0.30
N PRO A 17 11.62 7.40 -0.09
CA PRO A 17 12.94 7.88 0.30
C PRO A 17 13.49 9.02 -0.58
N GLY A 18 12.74 9.47 -1.61
CA GLY A 18 13.23 10.44 -2.59
C GLY A 18 12.74 11.87 -2.38
N THR A 19 11.55 12.04 -1.81
CA THR A 19 10.92 13.37 -1.64
C THR A 19 11.29 14.07 -0.34
N ARG A 20 11.83 13.33 0.65
CA ARG A 20 12.28 13.85 1.95
C ARG A 20 13.54 13.11 2.37
N ASP A 21 14.44 13.84 3.03
CA ASP A 21 15.64 13.25 3.63
C ASP A 21 15.26 12.20 4.70
N TRP A 22 16.03 11.13 4.79
CA TRP A 22 15.71 9.99 5.67
C TRP A 22 15.76 10.36 7.14
N THR A 23 16.63 11.31 7.52
CA THR A 23 16.71 11.81 8.89
C THR A 23 15.47 12.62 9.28
N VAL A 24 14.85 13.30 8.31
CA VAL A 24 13.59 14.03 8.53
C VAL A 24 12.44 13.05 8.71
N ILE A 25 12.39 11.98 7.91
CA ILE A 25 11.39 10.93 8.07
C ILE A 25 11.56 10.23 9.43
N ALA A 26 12.79 9.88 9.82
CA ALA A 26 13.06 9.27 11.12
C ALA A 26 12.66 10.18 12.29
N SER A 27 13.04 11.46 12.24
CA SER A 27 12.67 12.45 13.25
C SER A 27 11.15 12.61 13.38
N LEU A 28 10.41 12.58 12.27
CA LEU A 28 8.95 12.64 12.27
C LEU A 28 8.35 11.47 13.07
N PHE A 29 8.73 10.23 12.77
CA PHE A 29 8.19 9.05 13.46
C PHE A 29 8.61 8.99 14.92
N ALA A 30 9.89 9.24 15.22
CA ALA A 30 10.38 9.33 16.59
C ALA A 30 9.59 10.37 17.39
N THR A 31 9.26 11.53 16.80
CA THR A 31 8.52 12.60 17.49
C THR A 31 7.09 12.15 17.80
N LEU A 32 6.44 11.46 16.85
CA LEU A 32 5.10 10.93 17.05
C LEU A 32 5.08 9.84 18.14
N ASP A 33 6.09 8.97 18.16
CA ASP A 33 6.19 7.90 19.16
C ASP A 33 6.54 8.46 20.55
N GLU A 34 7.37 9.51 20.65
CA GLU A 34 7.64 10.23 21.91
C GLU A 34 6.36 10.87 22.48
N MET A 35 5.59 11.54 21.62
CA MET A 35 4.40 12.28 22.05
C MET A 35 3.20 11.38 22.36
N TYR A 36 3.05 10.28 21.63
CA TYR A 36 1.80 9.51 21.60
C TYR A 36 1.98 8.00 21.85
N GLY A 37 3.21 7.55 22.13
CA GLY A 37 3.59 6.14 22.21
C GLY A 37 3.77 5.49 20.83
N PRO A 38 4.38 4.28 20.77
CA PRO A 38 4.73 3.57 19.54
C PRO A 38 3.49 3.04 18.81
N ARG A 39 2.74 3.95 18.18
CA ARG A 39 1.49 3.69 17.46
C ARG A 39 1.61 4.12 16.01
N THR A 40 2.82 4.06 15.47
CA THR A 40 3.09 4.42 14.09
C THR A 40 3.57 3.23 13.27
N ILE A 41 3.22 3.23 11.99
CA ILE A 41 3.75 2.30 10.98
C ILE A 41 4.32 3.14 9.85
N CYS A 42 5.48 2.77 9.31
CA CYS A 42 6.04 3.43 8.13
C CYS A 42 5.83 2.57 6.90
N GLY A 43 4.73 2.83 6.18
CA GLY A 43 4.53 2.33 4.83
C GLY A 43 5.47 3.05 3.86
N MET A 44 6.32 2.30 3.15
CA MET A 44 7.31 2.83 2.22
C MET A 44 7.22 2.18 0.84
N GLY A 45 7.33 3.02 -0.20
CA GLY A 45 7.53 2.59 -1.57
C GLY A 45 8.64 3.37 -2.25
N ARG A 46 8.88 3.08 -3.53
CA ARG A 46 9.90 3.78 -4.34
C ARG A 46 9.56 5.23 -4.69
N GLY A 47 8.37 5.71 -4.32
CA GLY A 47 7.92 7.08 -4.56
C GLY A 47 7.35 7.35 -5.94
N ASP A 48 6.84 6.33 -6.63
CA ASP A 48 6.46 6.37 -8.05
C ASP A 48 5.76 7.66 -8.50
N SER A 49 4.49 7.84 -8.14
CA SER A 49 3.72 9.01 -8.58
C SER A 49 4.21 10.34 -7.97
N ALA A 50 4.68 10.32 -6.73
CA ALA A 50 5.17 11.53 -6.05
C ALA A 50 6.45 12.09 -6.70
N LEU A 51 7.39 11.23 -7.10
CA LEU A 51 8.62 11.64 -7.76
C LEU A 51 8.37 12.03 -9.21
N ARG A 52 7.51 11.29 -9.93
CA ARG A 52 7.14 11.64 -11.31
C ARG A 52 6.39 12.97 -11.40
N TYR A 53 5.57 13.30 -10.41
CA TYR A 53 4.90 14.60 -10.34
C TYR A 53 5.89 15.78 -10.33
N ILE A 54 7.05 15.61 -9.68
CA ILE A 54 8.12 16.62 -9.65
C ILE A 54 9.18 16.41 -10.75
N ASN A 55 8.87 15.62 -11.79
CA ASN A 55 9.77 15.26 -12.90
C ASN A 55 11.04 14.50 -12.48
N ASP A 56 11.01 13.81 -11.35
CA ASP A 56 12.08 12.93 -10.89
C ASP A 56 11.75 11.44 -11.17
N LYS A 57 12.74 10.56 -10.98
CA LYS A 57 12.61 9.13 -11.20
C LYS A 57 12.36 8.41 -9.87
N PRO A 58 11.49 7.36 -9.87
CA PRO A 58 11.32 6.54 -8.69
C PRO A 58 12.65 5.94 -8.22
N THR A 59 12.87 5.88 -6.91
CA THR A 59 14.13 5.38 -6.35
C THR A 59 14.34 3.89 -6.64
N THR A 60 15.55 3.39 -6.40
CA THR A 60 15.85 1.97 -6.54
C THR A 60 15.35 1.18 -5.33
N LEU A 61 15.14 -0.13 -5.49
CA LEU A 61 14.82 -1.02 -4.35
C LEU A 61 15.96 -1.06 -3.32
N ALA A 62 17.22 -0.94 -3.75
CA ALA A 62 18.36 -0.86 -2.84
C ALA A 62 18.31 0.41 -1.98
N THR A 63 18.00 1.56 -2.60
CA THR A 63 17.79 2.83 -1.89
C THR A 63 16.63 2.75 -0.91
N MET A 64 15.51 2.12 -1.31
CA MET A 64 14.38 1.89 -0.41
C MET A 64 14.77 0.99 0.78
N SER A 65 15.44 -0.14 0.54
CA SER A 65 15.94 -1.05 1.58
C SER A 65 16.84 -0.32 2.58
N GLU A 66 17.83 0.44 2.09
CA GLU A 66 18.75 1.19 2.93
C GLU A 66 18.03 2.28 3.74
N ALA A 67 17.11 3.01 3.12
CA ALA A 67 16.32 4.04 3.79
C ALA A 67 15.48 3.45 4.93
N MET A 68 14.79 2.32 4.70
CA MET A 68 13.99 1.66 5.73
C MET A 68 14.86 1.28 6.94
N ARG A 69 16.05 0.69 6.70
CA ARG A 69 17.00 0.35 7.76
C ARG A 69 17.45 1.58 8.54
N VAL A 70 17.90 2.62 7.84
CA VAL A 70 18.39 3.86 8.47
C VAL A 70 17.29 4.53 9.30
N ILE A 71 16.08 4.62 8.77
CA ILE A 71 14.94 5.22 9.46
C ILE A 71 14.58 4.42 10.71
N LYS A 72 14.43 3.09 10.59
CA LYS A 72 14.08 2.21 11.72
C LYS A 72 15.15 2.27 12.81
N ASP A 73 16.44 2.22 12.45
CA ASP A 73 17.53 2.25 13.42
C ASP A 73 17.63 3.62 14.13
N LEU A 74 17.41 4.73 13.43
CA LEU A 74 17.37 6.07 14.05
C LEU A 74 16.20 6.23 15.02
N VAL A 75 15.02 5.73 14.67
CA VAL A 75 13.83 5.75 15.56
C VAL A 75 14.04 4.88 16.79
N ALA A 76 14.77 3.77 16.66
CA ALA A 76 15.19 2.94 17.77
C ALA A 76 16.36 3.52 18.59
N GLY A 77 16.76 4.79 18.35
CA GLY A 77 17.84 5.46 19.08
C GLY A 77 19.24 4.90 18.82
N LYS A 78 19.42 4.12 17.73
CA LYS A 78 20.73 3.54 17.37
C LYS A 78 21.56 4.54 16.57
N THR A 79 22.88 4.39 16.65
CA THR A 79 23.81 5.09 15.77
C THR A 79 23.81 4.45 14.38
N VAL A 80 23.66 5.25 13.34
CA VAL A 80 23.73 4.83 11.93
C VAL A 80 24.76 5.64 11.16
N SER A 81 25.45 5.03 10.20
CA SER A 81 26.27 5.77 9.24
C SER A 81 25.40 6.19 8.05
N TYR A 82 25.32 7.49 7.79
CA TYR A 82 24.57 8.08 6.68
C TYR A 82 25.29 9.32 6.15
N ASN A 83 25.44 9.44 4.83
CA ASN A 83 26.20 10.52 4.17
C ASN A 83 27.61 10.71 4.75
N GLY A 84 28.29 9.61 5.10
CA GLY A 84 29.65 9.63 5.65
C GLY A 84 29.76 10.18 7.09
N LYS A 85 28.64 10.31 7.80
CA LYS A 85 28.59 10.75 9.20
C LYS A 85 27.81 9.75 10.05
N ASP A 86 28.27 9.54 11.27
CA ASP A 86 27.53 8.80 12.28
C ASP A 86 26.45 9.71 12.89
N LEU A 87 25.20 9.26 12.82
CA LEU A 87 24.00 9.97 13.26
C LEU A 87 23.25 9.16 14.31
N VAL A 88 22.62 9.86 15.25
CA VAL A 88 21.73 9.30 16.27
C VAL A 88 20.65 10.34 16.59
N ILE A 89 19.44 9.90 16.90
CA ILE A 89 18.38 10.75 17.49
C ILE A 89 18.50 10.62 19.01
N PRO A 90 19.07 11.63 19.71
CA PRO A 90 19.51 11.45 21.11
C PRO A 90 18.37 11.34 22.12
N TRP A 91 17.17 11.78 21.77
CA TRP A 91 15.97 11.71 22.60
C TRP A 91 15.11 10.48 22.29
N ALA A 92 15.52 9.63 21.34
CA ALA A 92 14.76 8.42 21.03
C ALA A 92 14.98 7.31 22.06
N GLU A 93 13.90 6.81 22.65
CA GLU A 93 13.93 5.83 23.76
C GLU A 93 13.75 4.38 23.31
N GLY A 94 14.28 4.02 22.13
CA GLY A 94 14.25 2.64 21.64
C GLY A 94 12.89 2.20 21.09
N TRP A 95 12.13 3.12 20.49
CA TRP A 95 10.83 2.80 19.87
C TRP A 95 11.00 1.86 18.67
N ASP A 96 10.08 0.91 18.55
CA ASP A 96 9.98 0.06 17.37
C ASP A 96 9.08 0.71 16.33
N LEU A 97 9.60 0.85 15.11
CA LEU A 97 8.86 1.35 13.96
C LEU A 97 8.67 0.21 12.96
N PRO A 98 7.47 -0.40 12.88
CA PRO A 98 7.14 -1.36 11.85
C PRO A 98 7.30 -0.74 10.46
N MET A 99 8.09 -1.40 9.61
CA MET A 99 8.36 -0.97 8.23
C MET A 99 7.55 -1.82 7.27
N TRP A 100 6.59 -1.21 6.59
CA TRP A 100 5.72 -1.89 5.63
C TRP A 100 6.13 -1.52 4.22
N GLY A 101 6.29 -2.51 3.34
CA GLY A 101 6.71 -2.27 1.95
C GLY A 101 5.56 -2.44 0.96
N ALA A 102 5.57 -1.63 -0.10
CA ALA A 102 4.59 -1.72 -1.19
C ALA A 102 5.28 -1.99 -2.54
N GLY A 103 4.64 -2.80 -3.37
CA GLY A 103 5.07 -3.05 -4.75
C GLY A 103 4.39 -4.26 -5.39
N TYR A 104 4.47 -4.36 -6.71
CA TYR A 104 3.79 -5.41 -7.49
C TYR A 104 4.75 -6.41 -8.14
N GLY A 105 5.98 -5.99 -8.42
CA GLY A 105 6.93 -6.79 -9.19
C GLY A 105 7.69 -7.79 -8.33
N PRO A 106 8.15 -8.93 -8.89
CA PRO A 106 8.85 -9.99 -8.15
C PRO A 106 9.99 -9.50 -7.25
N LYS A 107 10.83 -8.58 -7.73
CA LYS A 107 11.93 -8.01 -6.93
C LYS A 107 11.46 -7.21 -5.70
N ALA A 108 10.34 -6.49 -5.84
CA ALA A 108 9.77 -5.74 -4.72
C ALA A 108 9.13 -6.70 -3.71
N LEU A 109 8.36 -7.67 -4.18
CA LEU A 109 7.75 -8.70 -3.34
C LEU A 109 8.80 -9.53 -2.58
N THR A 110 9.93 -9.86 -3.24
CA THR A 110 11.07 -10.50 -2.58
C THR A 110 11.61 -9.63 -1.46
N LEU A 111 11.95 -8.36 -1.73
CA LEU A 111 12.47 -7.43 -0.72
C LEU A 111 11.51 -7.30 0.47
N VAL A 112 10.20 -7.22 0.21
CA VAL A 112 9.18 -7.14 1.27
C VAL A 112 9.21 -8.38 2.16
N GLY A 113 9.16 -9.58 1.57
CA GLY A 113 9.23 -10.82 2.33
C GLY A 113 10.54 -10.96 3.12
N GLU A 114 11.66 -10.51 2.56
CA GLU A 114 12.97 -10.61 3.20
C GLU A 114 13.20 -9.60 4.32
N GLN A 115 12.58 -8.40 4.27
CA GLN A 115 13.02 -7.27 5.10
C GLN A 115 11.91 -6.49 5.80
N CYS A 116 10.66 -6.56 5.34
CA CYS A 116 9.57 -5.76 5.90
C CYS A 116 8.79 -6.51 6.99
N ASP A 117 8.15 -5.73 7.86
CA ASP A 117 7.21 -6.19 8.89
C ASP A 117 5.78 -6.34 8.32
N GLY A 118 5.52 -5.73 7.16
CA GLY A 118 4.25 -5.87 6.44
C GLY A 118 4.36 -5.60 4.94
N PHE A 119 3.36 -6.08 4.21
CA PHE A 119 3.17 -5.92 2.79
C PHE A 119 1.87 -5.13 2.53
N ILE A 120 1.97 -4.07 1.76
CA ILE A 120 0.83 -3.28 1.29
C ILE A 120 0.57 -3.59 -0.18
N LEU A 121 -0.59 -4.19 -0.46
CA LEU A 121 -1.10 -4.42 -1.80
C LEU A 121 -2.25 -3.45 -2.09
N GLN A 122 -2.16 -2.71 -3.18
CA GLN A 122 -3.22 -1.80 -3.64
C GLN A 122 -4.10 -2.50 -4.69
N LEU A 123 -5.06 -3.30 -4.24
CA LEU A 123 -6.19 -3.90 -5.00
C LEU A 123 -6.78 -5.06 -4.19
N ALA A 124 -8.07 -5.32 -4.35
CA ALA A 124 -8.80 -6.39 -3.67
C ALA A 124 -9.09 -7.63 -4.55
N ASP A 125 -8.37 -7.80 -5.67
CA ASP A 125 -8.57 -8.93 -6.58
C ASP A 125 -8.06 -10.23 -5.91
N PRO A 126 -8.93 -11.23 -5.64
CA PRO A 126 -8.55 -12.43 -4.90
C PRO A 126 -7.39 -13.20 -5.52
N TYR A 127 -7.36 -13.29 -6.85
CA TYR A 127 -6.32 -14.03 -7.55
C TYR A 127 -4.96 -13.33 -7.41
N LEU A 128 -4.93 -12.00 -7.50
CA LEU A 128 -3.70 -11.22 -7.31
C LEU A 128 -3.29 -11.16 -5.83
N VAL A 129 -4.25 -11.11 -4.91
CA VAL A 129 -4.02 -11.18 -3.46
C VAL A 129 -3.38 -12.53 -3.10
N GLU A 130 -3.94 -13.64 -3.58
CA GLU A 130 -3.39 -14.99 -3.36
C GLU A 130 -1.94 -15.07 -3.89
N TRP A 131 -1.74 -14.67 -5.15
CA TRP A 131 -0.43 -14.74 -5.80
C TRP A 131 0.63 -13.92 -5.07
N THR A 132 0.34 -12.64 -4.77
CA THR A 132 1.30 -11.77 -4.09
C THR A 132 1.56 -12.20 -2.65
N THR A 133 0.52 -12.58 -1.90
CA THR A 133 0.65 -13.07 -0.52
C THR A 133 1.53 -14.30 -0.46
N LYS A 134 1.28 -15.29 -1.34
CA LYS A 134 2.12 -16.48 -1.46
C LYS A 134 3.57 -16.11 -1.79
N PHE A 135 3.78 -15.19 -2.73
CA PHE A 135 5.11 -14.77 -3.15
C PHE A 135 5.90 -14.15 -1.99
N VAL A 136 5.30 -13.21 -1.25
CA VAL A 136 5.92 -12.54 -0.10
C VAL A 136 6.24 -13.54 1.01
N LYS A 137 5.30 -14.42 1.37
CA LYS A 137 5.51 -15.45 2.40
C LYS A 137 6.60 -16.45 1.99
N ASP A 138 6.67 -16.84 0.72
CA ASP A 138 7.74 -17.70 0.21
C ASP A 138 9.11 -17.00 0.25
N ALA A 139 9.18 -15.70 -0.02
CA ALA A 139 10.41 -14.92 0.10
C ALA A 139 10.88 -14.81 1.57
N ALA A 140 9.98 -14.54 2.50
CA ALA A 140 10.27 -14.58 3.95
C ALA A 140 10.86 -15.93 4.36
N ARG A 141 10.22 -17.04 3.96
CA ARG A 141 10.69 -18.40 4.27
C ARG A 141 12.10 -18.66 3.70
N LYS A 142 12.37 -18.24 2.46
CA LYS A 142 13.69 -18.40 1.83
C LYS A 142 14.79 -17.59 2.53
N ALA A 143 14.45 -16.46 3.13
CA ALA A 143 15.36 -15.68 3.97
C ALA A 143 15.48 -16.20 5.42
N GLY A 144 14.84 -17.32 5.75
CA GLY A 144 14.86 -17.89 7.10
C GLY A 144 14.03 -17.13 8.12
N ARG A 145 13.08 -16.29 7.67
CA ARG A 145 12.12 -15.58 8.53
C ARG A 145 10.84 -16.40 8.67
N ASP A 146 10.12 -16.14 9.75
CA ASP A 146 8.74 -16.60 9.88
C ASP A 146 7.86 -15.87 8.84
N PRO A 147 7.22 -16.57 7.89
CA PRO A 147 6.33 -15.95 6.91
C PRO A 147 5.12 -15.25 7.54
N ASP A 148 4.67 -15.68 8.73
CA ASP A 148 3.50 -15.09 9.39
C ASP A 148 3.86 -13.83 10.23
N ALA A 149 5.16 -13.52 10.34
CA ALA A 149 5.62 -12.24 10.86
C ALA A 149 5.45 -11.09 9.86
N VAL A 150 5.19 -11.37 8.58
CA VAL A 150 4.92 -10.35 7.55
C VAL A 150 3.42 -10.12 7.46
N LYS A 151 2.94 -8.99 7.98
CA LYS A 151 1.52 -8.62 7.94
C LYS A 151 1.05 -8.28 6.54
N ILE A 152 -0.07 -8.84 6.10
CA ILE A 152 -0.63 -8.61 4.78
C ILE A 152 -1.75 -7.58 4.86
N CYS A 153 -1.53 -6.43 4.23
CA CYS A 153 -2.51 -5.35 4.13
C CYS A 153 -2.98 -5.18 2.70
N VAL A 154 -4.27 -5.37 2.46
CA VAL A 154 -4.94 -5.02 1.21
C VAL A 154 -5.55 -3.63 1.36
N ALA A 155 -5.25 -2.73 0.44
CA ALA A 155 -5.79 -1.38 0.41
C ALA A 155 -6.57 -1.15 -0.89
N ALA A 156 -7.87 -0.92 -0.80
CA ALA A 156 -8.74 -0.74 -1.97
C ALA A 156 -9.90 0.21 -1.68
N PRO A 157 -10.48 0.86 -2.71
CA PRO A 157 -11.74 1.56 -2.55
C PRO A 157 -12.83 0.60 -2.08
N ALA A 158 -13.61 1.05 -1.11
CA ALA A 158 -14.85 0.39 -0.73
C ALA A 158 -15.98 1.40 -0.92
N TYR A 159 -17.06 1.00 -1.59
CA TYR A 159 -18.24 1.84 -1.77
C TYR A 159 -19.49 1.00 -1.52
N VAL A 160 -20.14 1.22 -0.37
CA VAL A 160 -21.40 0.56 0.00
C VAL A 160 -22.58 1.24 -0.69
N GLY A 161 -23.47 0.46 -1.32
CA GLY A 161 -24.70 0.94 -1.92
C GLY A 161 -25.19 0.07 -3.09
N ASP A 162 -26.27 0.49 -3.75
CA ASP A 162 -26.99 -0.35 -4.73
C ASP A 162 -26.85 0.10 -6.21
N ASP A 163 -26.16 1.22 -6.47
CA ASP A 163 -25.95 1.76 -7.82
C ASP A 163 -24.54 1.42 -8.33
N LEU A 164 -24.36 0.17 -8.78
CA LEU A 164 -23.06 -0.31 -9.27
C LEU A 164 -22.47 0.54 -10.41
N PRO A 165 -23.24 0.97 -11.45
CA PRO A 165 -22.71 1.86 -12.47
C PRO A 165 -22.11 3.15 -11.88
N HIS A 166 -22.83 3.84 -11.00
CA HIS A 166 -22.32 5.06 -10.35
C HIS A 166 -21.09 4.77 -9.49
N GLN A 167 -21.15 3.71 -8.69
CA GLN A 167 -20.03 3.30 -7.83
C GLN A 167 -18.75 3.07 -8.64
N ARG A 168 -18.85 2.37 -9.76
CA ARG A 168 -17.70 2.12 -10.65
C ARG A 168 -17.09 3.41 -11.15
N ASP A 169 -17.89 4.35 -11.61
CA ASP A 169 -17.40 5.64 -12.10
C ASP A 169 -16.73 6.45 -10.99
N GLN A 170 -17.23 6.35 -9.76
CA GLN A 170 -16.62 6.99 -8.59
C GLN A 170 -15.23 6.42 -8.25
N VAL A 171 -14.98 5.13 -8.51
CA VAL A 171 -13.71 4.47 -8.11
C VAL A 171 -12.80 4.06 -9.28
N ARG A 172 -13.19 4.31 -10.54
CA ARG A 172 -12.44 3.92 -11.74
C ARG A 172 -11.00 4.44 -11.75
N TRP A 173 -10.79 5.60 -11.12
CA TRP A 173 -9.47 6.20 -10.94
C TRP A 173 -8.44 5.24 -10.32
N PHE A 174 -8.90 4.31 -9.46
CA PHE A 174 -8.05 3.39 -8.74
C PHE A 174 -7.40 2.36 -9.68
N GLY A 175 -8.17 1.79 -10.62
CA GLY A 175 -7.61 0.92 -11.65
C GLY A 175 -6.59 1.64 -12.53
N GLY A 176 -6.79 2.93 -12.82
CA GLY A 176 -5.84 3.74 -13.55
C GLY A 176 -4.54 4.00 -12.76
N MET A 177 -4.66 4.26 -11.45
CA MET A 177 -3.52 4.40 -10.53
C MET A 177 -2.69 3.11 -10.46
N VAL A 178 -3.33 1.96 -10.23
CA VAL A 178 -2.67 0.65 -10.19
C VAL A 178 -1.99 0.35 -11.53
N GLY A 179 -2.71 0.55 -12.64
CA GLY A 179 -2.17 0.32 -13.98
C GLY A 179 -0.94 1.18 -14.28
N ASN A 180 -0.91 2.41 -13.77
CA ASN A 180 0.27 3.26 -13.90
C ASN A 180 1.48 2.71 -13.12
N HIS A 181 1.30 2.22 -11.89
CA HIS A 181 2.38 1.63 -11.10
C HIS A 181 2.97 0.35 -11.70
N VAL A 182 2.17 -0.38 -12.46
CA VAL A 182 2.55 -1.66 -13.09
C VAL A 182 3.11 -1.45 -14.50
N ALA A 183 2.92 -0.30 -15.14
CA ALA A 183 3.35 -0.08 -16.53
C ALA A 183 4.84 -0.35 -16.78
N ASP A 184 5.72 0.06 -15.85
CA ASP A 184 7.16 -0.23 -15.93
C ASP A 184 7.45 -1.74 -15.84
N LEU A 185 6.61 -2.52 -15.15
CA LEU A 185 6.73 -3.97 -15.09
C LEU A 185 6.33 -4.61 -16.42
N VAL A 186 5.25 -4.15 -17.04
CA VAL A 186 4.84 -4.61 -18.38
C VAL A 186 5.97 -4.35 -19.40
N ALA A 187 6.59 -3.16 -19.35
CA ALA A 187 7.71 -2.84 -20.23
C ALA A 187 8.94 -3.73 -20.00
N ARG A 188 9.17 -4.19 -18.76
CA ARG A 188 10.35 -4.99 -18.38
C ARG A 188 10.17 -6.49 -18.56
N TYR A 189 9.00 -7.02 -18.24
CA TYR A 189 8.71 -8.46 -18.21
C TYR A 189 7.79 -8.89 -19.37
N GLY A 190 7.25 -7.95 -20.14
CA GLY A 190 6.36 -8.24 -21.26
C GLY A 190 5.10 -8.97 -20.79
N SER A 191 4.66 -9.92 -21.60
CA SER A 191 3.55 -10.84 -21.28
C SER A 191 4.02 -12.18 -20.73
N ASP A 192 5.20 -12.23 -20.09
CA ASP A 192 5.67 -13.46 -19.44
C ASP A 192 4.86 -13.74 -18.17
N GLU A 193 3.81 -14.55 -18.34
CA GLU A 193 2.89 -14.96 -17.29
C GLU A 193 3.56 -15.75 -16.16
N SER A 194 4.75 -16.33 -16.41
CA SER A 194 5.49 -17.02 -15.36
C SER A 194 6.04 -16.05 -14.30
N MET A 195 6.16 -14.76 -14.65
CA MET A 195 6.71 -13.72 -13.80
C MET A 195 5.64 -12.78 -13.26
N ILE A 196 4.62 -12.42 -14.06
CA ILE A 196 3.56 -11.48 -13.68
C ILE A 196 2.22 -11.94 -14.26
N PRO A 197 1.16 -12.04 -13.45
CA PRO A 197 -0.13 -12.48 -13.97
C PRO A 197 -0.77 -11.52 -14.99
N LYS A 198 -1.44 -12.08 -16.01
CA LYS A 198 -2.22 -11.33 -17.01
C LYS A 198 -3.29 -10.43 -16.40
N ALA A 199 -3.94 -10.92 -15.34
CA ALA A 199 -4.91 -10.18 -14.53
C ALA A 199 -4.43 -8.78 -14.13
N LEU A 200 -3.11 -8.61 -13.90
CA LEU A 200 -2.53 -7.33 -13.51
C LEU A 200 -2.10 -6.46 -14.71
N THR A 201 -1.88 -7.06 -15.88
CA THR A 201 -1.15 -6.42 -16.99
C THR A 201 -1.97 -6.19 -18.26
N GLU A 202 -3.03 -6.96 -18.48
CA GLU A 202 -3.74 -7.00 -19.76
C GLU A 202 -4.49 -5.71 -20.09
N TYR A 203 -5.25 -5.18 -19.13
CA TYR A 203 -6.02 -3.94 -19.33
C TYR A 203 -5.14 -2.70 -19.50
N ILE A 204 -3.87 -2.75 -19.07
CA ILE A 204 -2.91 -1.64 -19.19
C ILE A 204 -2.52 -1.40 -20.66
N LYS A 205 -2.67 -2.40 -21.55
CA LYS A 205 -2.33 -2.25 -22.98
C LYS A 205 -3.13 -1.14 -23.67
N ALA A 206 -4.34 -0.85 -23.17
CA ALA A 206 -5.22 0.20 -23.69
C ALA A 206 -4.90 1.60 -23.14
N ARG A 207 -3.91 1.72 -22.24
CA ARG A 207 -3.56 2.99 -21.61
C ARG A 207 -2.86 3.95 -22.59
N GLU A 208 -3.34 5.18 -22.66
CA GLU A 208 -2.72 6.27 -23.40
C GLU A 208 -2.33 7.42 -22.45
N GLY A 209 -1.04 7.51 -22.13
CA GLY A 209 -0.55 8.54 -21.19
C GLY A 209 -1.08 8.37 -19.76
N TYR A 210 -0.69 9.29 -18.86
CA TYR A 210 -1.28 9.44 -17.53
C TYR A 210 -0.87 10.78 -16.95
N ASP A 211 -1.85 11.62 -16.60
CA ASP A 211 -1.61 12.89 -15.95
C ASP A 211 -1.58 12.74 -14.42
N TYR A 212 -0.40 12.93 -13.83
CA TYR A 212 -0.19 12.82 -12.39
C TYR A 212 -0.88 13.94 -11.58
N SER A 213 -1.31 15.04 -12.20
CA SER A 213 -2.03 16.11 -11.49
C SER A 213 -3.43 15.70 -11.03
N HIS A 214 -4.03 14.70 -11.68
CA HIS A 214 -5.33 14.11 -11.33
C HIS A 214 -5.18 12.78 -10.56
N HIS A 215 -3.98 12.45 -10.08
CA HIS A 215 -3.70 11.17 -9.43
C HIS A 215 -4.54 10.97 -8.17
N GLY A 216 -5.20 9.82 -8.06
CA GLY A 216 -6.03 9.48 -6.91
C GLY A 216 -7.38 10.22 -6.85
N GLN A 217 -7.85 10.85 -7.93
CA GLN A 217 -9.06 11.66 -7.91
C GLN A 217 -10.21 11.04 -8.70
N VAL A 218 -11.43 11.16 -8.16
CA VAL A 218 -12.68 10.85 -8.86
C VAL A 218 -12.76 11.66 -10.15
N GLY A 219 -13.19 11.02 -11.24
CA GLY A 219 -13.31 11.68 -12.55
C GLY A 219 -11.97 11.95 -13.25
N ASN A 220 -10.89 11.26 -12.87
CA ASN A 220 -9.61 11.39 -13.57
C ASN A 220 -9.76 10.99 -15.06
N PRO A 221 -9.56 11.94 -16.00
CA PRO A 221 -9.81 11.70 -17.43
C PRO A 221 -8.81 10.73 -18.07
N SER A 222 -7.69 10.42 -17.39
CA SER A 222 -6.70 9.45 -17.85
C SER A 222 -7.06 8.00 -17.46
N THR A 223 -8.30 7.72 -17.03
CA THR A 223 -8.68 6.40 -16.48
C THR A 223 -9.86 5.72 -17.19
N ASP A 224 -10.38 6.34 -18.26
CA ASP A 224 -11.50 5.81 -19.06
C ASP A 224 -11.20 4.46 -19.73
N PHE A 225 -9.91 4.13 -19.90
CA PHE A 225 -9.48 2.85 -20.47
C PHE A 225 -9.70 1.65 -19.52
N VAL A 226 -9.96 1.90 -18.24
CA VAL A 226 -10.10 0.85 -17.22
C VAL A 226 -11.48 0.19 -17.36
N PRO A 227 -11.56 -1.10 -17.72
CA PRO A 227 -12.85 -1.79 -17.86
C PRO A 227 -13.57 -1.99 -16.52
N ASP A 228 -14.90 -2.05 -16.55
CA ASP A 228 -15.74 -2.31 -15.36
C ASP A 228 -15.31 -3.58 -14.61
N GLU A 229 -14.96 -4.66 -15.32
CA GLU A 229 -14.49 -5.90 -14.70
C GLU A 229 -13.24 -5.67 -13.84
N VAL A 230 -12.32 -4.81 -14.27
CA VAL A 230 -11.12 -4.47 -13.50
C VAL A 230 -11.51 -3.68 -12.26
N VAL A 231 -12.46 -2.76 -12.38
CA VAL A 231 -12.98 -2.00 -11.24
C VAL A 231 -13.64 -2.93 -10.21
N ASP A 232 -14.52 -3.83 -10.65
CA ASP A 232 -15.23 -4.80 -9.80
C ASP A 232 -14.27 -5.76 -9.08
N ARG A 233 -13.14 -6.09 -9.71
CA ARG A 233 -12.11 -6.97 -9.13
C ARG A 233 -11.21 -6.22 -8.16
N PHE A 234 -10.82 -5.00 -8.49
CA PHE A 234 -9.82 -4.25 -7.71
C PHE A 234 -10.43 -3.53 -6.51
N CYS A 235 -11.73 -3.22 -6.55
CA CYS A 235 -12.46 -2.50 -5.53
C CYS A 235 -13.50 -3.41 -4.85
N VAL A 236 -14.09 -2.92 -3.75
CA VAL A 236 -15.20 -3.60 -3.06
C VAL A 236 -16.44 -2.72 -3.18
N LEU A 237 -17.37 -3.12 -4.03
CA LEU A 237 -18.57 -2.35 -4.39
C LEU A 237 -19.84 -3.14 -4.09
N GLY A 238 -20.98 -2.46 -4.10
CA GLY A 238 -22.29 -3.06 -3.94
C GLY A 238 -22.82 -3.04 -2.50
N PRO A 239 -23.81 -3.88 -2.18
CA PRO A 239 -24.45 -3.89 -0.87
C PRO A 239 -23.52 -4.47 0.21
N ILE A 240 -23.82 -4.22 1.48
CA ILE A 240 -23.02 -4.68 2.64
C ILE A 240 -22.72 -6.19 2.59
N SER A 241 -23.64 -7.01 2.10
CA SER A 241 -23.42 -8.45 1.93
C SER A 241 -22.22 -8.79 1.04
N GLU A 242 -21.97 -7.99 -0.01
CA GLU A 242 -20.81 -8.18 -0.89
C GLU A 242 -19.52 -7.76 -0.21
N HIS A 243 -19.55 -6.69 0.60
CA HIS A 243 -18.41 -6.30 1.43
C HIS A 243 -18.04 -7.39 2.43
N MET A 244 -19.02 -7.95 3.16
CA MET A 244 -18.78 -9.05 4.09
C MET A 244 -18.20 -10.27 3.37
N ARG A 245 -18.82 -10.69 2.25
CA ARG A 245 -18.33 -11.81 1.42
C ARG A 245 -16.88 -11.59 1.00
N ARG A 246 -16.53 -10.39 0.54
CA ARG A 246 -15.17 -10.07 0.11
C ARG A 246 -14.19 -10.04 1.28
N MET A 247 -14.57 -9.49 2.43
CA MET A 247 -13.68 -9.47 3.61
C MET A 247 -13.38 -10.89 4.10
N GLU A 248 -14.36 -11.79 4.09
CA GLU A 248 -14.15 -13.20 4.40
C GLU A 248 -13.21 -13.87 3.40
N GLU A 249 -13.43 -13.65 2.10
CA GLU A 249 -12.56 -14.18 1.04
C GLU A 249 -11.10 -13.68 1.18
N LEU A 250 -10.91 -12.38 1.46
CA LEU A 250 -9.57 -11.82 1.70
C LEU A 250 -8.92 -12.40 2.96
N ARG A 251 -9.69 -12.58 4.04
CA ARG A 251 -9.21 -13.22 5.28
C ARG A 251 -8.73 -14.64 5.03
N ASP A 252 -9.47 -15.43 4.26
CA ASP A 252 -9.13 -16.81 3.92
C ASP A 252 -7.86 -16.90 3.05
N LEU A 253 -7.56 -15.84 2.29
CA LEU A 253 -6.31 -15.69 1.53
C LEU A 253 -5.13 -15.21 2.39
N GLY A 254 -5.32 -15.00 3.69
CA GLY A 254 -4.28 -14.61 4.64
C GLY A 254 -4.05 -13.11 4.74
N VAL A 255 -5.04 -12.28 4.39
CA VAL A 255 -5.02 -10.84 4.64
C VAL A 255 -5.25 -10.56 6.12
N ASP A 256 -4.33 -9.85 6.75
CA ASP A 256 -4.43 -9.43 8.16
C ASP A 256 -5.21 -8.11 8.31
N GLN A 257 -5.12 -7.22 7.31
CA GLN A 257 -5.72 -5.89 7.37
C GLN A 257 -6.32 -5.47 6.02
N PHE A 258 -7.52 -4.91 6.06
CA PHE A 258 -8.12 -4.20 4.92
C PHE A 258 -8.15 -2.69 5.20
N ALA A 259 -7.49 -1.90 4.34
CA ALA A 259 -7.47 -0.44 4.40
C ALA A 259 -8.40 0.15 3.33
N ILE A 260 -9.33 0.99 3.76
CA ILE A 260 -10.38 1.53 2.89
C ILE A 260 -9.94 2.87 2.29
N TYR A 261 -9.96 2.97 0.95
CA TYR A 261 -9.91 4.27 0.28
C TYR A 261 -11.31 4.87 0.20
N LEU A 262 -11.63 5.77 1.12
CA LEU A 262 -12.87 6.56 1.10
C LEU A 262 -12.71 7.81 0.22
N MET A 263 -12.39 7.60 -1.06
CA MET A 263 -12.22 8.69 -2.04
C MET A 263 -13.29 8.58 -3.13
N HIS A 264 -14.53 8.80 -2.71
CA HIS A 264 -15.75 8.84 -3.51
C HIS A 264 -16.75 9.80 -2.86
N ASP A 265 -17.96 9.93 -3.37
CA ASP A 265 -18.97 10.88 -2.89
C ASP A 265 -19.78 10.44 -1.65
N ALA A 266 -19.73 9.15 -1.29
CA ALA A 266 -20.46 8.56 -0.14
C ALA A 266 -19.56 8.18 1.05
N GLN A 267 -18.53 8.96 1.37
CA GLN A 267 -17.47 8.58 2.33
C GLN A 267 -18.00 8.26 3.73
N GLU A 268 -18.82 9.14 4.30
CA GLU A 268 -19.38 8.97 5.66
C GLU A 268 -20.32 7.77 5.72
N ALA A 269 -21.20 7.61 4.72
CA ALA A 269 -22.13 6.49 4.67
C ALA A 269 -21.41 5.14 4.58
N THR A 270 -20.36 5.03 3.75
CA THR A 270 -19.53 3.81 3.71
C THR A 270 -18.81 3.58 5.04
N LEU A 271 -18.22 4.62 5.64
CA LEU A 271 -17.50 4.49 6.92
C LEU A 271 -18.43 4.01 8.04
N ASP A 272 -19.63 4.60 8.13
CA ASP A 272 -20.64 4.24 9.12
C ASP A 272 -21.11 2.78 8.92
N ALA A 273 -21.34 2.35 7.68
CA ALA A 273 -21.70 0.97 7.37
C ALA A 273 -20.59 -0.02 7.79
N TYR A 274 -19.32 0.33 7.60
CA TYR A 274 -18.22 -0.49 8.08
C TYR A 274 -18.17 -0.58 9.61
N GLY A 275 -18.37 0.54 10.30
CA GLY A 275 -18.37 0.59 11.76
C GLY A 275 -19.56 -0.15 12.39
N ALA A 276 -20.74 -0.03 11.79
CA ALA A 276 -21.99 -0.57 12.33
C ALA A 276 -22.24 -2.04 11.97
N GLU A 277 -21.75 -2.52 10.82
CA GLU A 277 -22.14 -3.83 10.29
C GLU A 277 -20.94 -4.70 9.90
N VAL A 278 -20.03 -4.19 9.06
CA VAL A 278 -18.95 -5.03 8.50
C VAL A 278 -17.93 -5.45 9.56
N ILE A 279 -17.41 -4.51 10.36
CA ILE A 279 -16.41 -4.82 11.38
C ILE A 279 -17.00 -5.71 12.47
N LEU A 280 -18.25 -5.44 12.90
CA LEU A 280 -18.91 -6.24 13.93
C LEU A 280 -19.18 -7.68 13.48
N ALA A 281 -19.48 -7.90 12.20
CA ALA A 281 -19.71 -9.23 11.65
C ALA A 281 -18.43 -10.08 11.54
N LEU A 282 -17.25 -9.46 11.57
CA LEU A 282 -15.95 -10.13 11.38
C LEU A 282 -15.20 -10.40 12.69
N GLN A 283 -15.72 -9.94 13.84
CA GLN A 283 -15.19 -10.19 15.19
C GLN A 283 -15.64 -11.55 15.73
#